data_AF-A0A4S4CJY0-F1
#
_entry.id   AF-A0A4S4CJY0-F1
#
_cell.length_a   1.000
_cell.length_b   1.000
_cell.length_c   1.000
_cell.angle_alpha   90.00
_cell.angle_beta   90.00
_cell.angle_gamma   90.00
#
_symmetry.space_group_name_H-M   'P 1'
#
loop_
_entity.id
_entity.type
_entity.pdbx_description
1 polymer ?
#
loop_
_entity_poly.entity_id
_entity_poly.type
_entity_poly.pdbx_seq_one_letter_code
_entity_poly.pdbx_strand_id
1 'polypeptide(L)'
;MREQPRVGVLALQGAFREHRRHFEALGASVREVRLPGDLEGLQGLVLPGGESTTMGRLLDSFDLWKPIRELHFSGGVLWGTCAGAILLATDILGAPPQDGGRQRSFGLLDVTVQRNAFGRQVDSFTTQLDVKGFDAPLEAVFIRAPAFVRVGSQVEVLASIAGQAVLVQQDRVLGSAFHPELTEDRHLHRRFLELVNQGALAGREKIR
;
A
#
# COMPACT_ATOMS: atom_id res chain seq x y z
N MET A 1 9.63 -16.84 -21.80
CA MET A 1 10.03 -15.54 -21.21
C MET A 1 8.91 -15.13 -20.27
N ARG A 2 9.15 -14.92 -18.97
CA ARG A 2 8.10 -14.38 -18.08
C ARG A 2 7.84 -12.93 -18.52
N GLU A 3 6.58 -12.56 -18.72
CA GLU A 3 6.23 -11.17 -19.03
C GLU A 3 6.69 -10.25 -17.89
N GLN A 4 7.18 -9.08 -18.25
CA GLN A 4 7.60 -8.06 -17.29
C GLN A 4 6.38 -7.55 -16.51
N PRO A 5 6.38 -7.57 -15.16
CA PRO A 5 5.25 -7.06 -14.38
C PRO A 5 5.00 -5.58 -14.68
N ARG A 6 3.74 -5.20 -14.91
CA ARG A 6 3.32 -3.80 -15.12
C ARG A 6 2.68 -3.25 -13.86
N VAL A 7 3.35 -2.33 -13.18
CA VAL A 7 2.90 -1.79 -11.90
C VAL A 7 2.81 -0.28 -11.92
N GLY A 8 1.79 0.25 -11.25
CA GLY A 8 1.60 1.67 -11.07
C GLY A 8 2.16 2.13 -9.73
N VAL A 9 2.60 3.39 -9.68
CA VAL A 9 2.82 4.14 -8.45
C VAL A 9 1.94 5.38 -8.51
N LEU A 10 1.02 5.54 -7.56
CA LEU A 10 0.18 6.74 -7.49
C LEU A 10 1.06 7.96 -7.22
N ALA A 11 1.11 8.90 -8.17
CA ALA A 11 2.08 9.99 -8.20
C ALA A 11 1.44 11.37 -7.95
N LEU A 12 0.36 11.41 -7.17
CA LEU A 12 -0.35 12.64 -6.80
C LEU A 12 0.37 13.42 -5.69
N GLN A 13 0.91 12.69 -4.71
CA GLN A 13 1.65 13.22 -3.56
C GLN A 13 2.42 12.05 -2.93
N GLY A 14 3.57 12.33 -2.29
CA GLY A 14 4.31 11.33 -1.53
C GLY A 14 5.63 10.85 -2.14
N ALA A 15 6.22 9.82 -1.54
CA ALA A 15 7.50 9.21 -1.93
C ALA A 15 7.35 8.22 -3.12
N PHE A 16 6.73 8.68 -4.21
CA PHE A 16 6.47 7.83 -5.39
C PHE A 16 7.75 7.50 -6.18
N ARG A 17 8.77 8.37 -6.13
CA ARG A 17 10.02 8.19 -6.90
C ARG A 17 10.83 7.02 -6.38
N GLU A 18 10.86 6.86 -5.07
CA GLU A 18 11.56 5.81 -4.36
C GLU A 18 10.93 4.46 -4.65
N HIS A 19 9.60 4.35 -4.53
CA HIS A 19 8.85 3.16 -4.94
C HIS A 19 9.15 2.76 -6.40
N ARG A 20 9.12 3.74 -7.31
CA ARG A 20 9.44 3.52 -8.72
C ARG A 20 10.85 2.95 -8.89
N ARG A 21 11.86 3.56 -8.27
CA ARG A 21 13.26 3.10 -8.32
C ARG A 21 13.40 1.65 -7.84
N HIS A 22 12.72 1.26 -6.76
CA HIS A 22 12.78 -0.11 -6.27
C HIS A 22 12.14 -1.11 -7.24
N PHE A 23 10.99 -0.79 -7.81
CA PHE A 23 10.33 -1.67 -8.78
C PHE A 23 11.10 -1.79 -10.10
N GLU A 24 11.65 -0.70 -10.62
CA GLU A 24 12.52 -0.72 -11.81
C GLU A 24 13.78 -1.55 -11.56
N ALA A 25 14.40 -1.43 -10.38
CA ALA A 25 15.56 -2.24 -9.99
C ALA A 25 15.24 -3.74 -9.85
N LEU A 26 13.98 -4.10 -9.58
CA LEU A 26 13.48 -5.47 -9.58
C LEU A 26 13.02 -5.95 -10.98
N GLY A 27 13.18 -5.10 -12.01
CA GLY A 27 12.88 -5.43 -13.39
C GLY A 27 11.41 -5.26 -13.77
N ALA A 28 10.59 -4.57 -12.99
CA ALA A 28 9.21 -4.26 -13.37
C ALA A 28 9.11 -3.06 -14.34
N SER A 29 8.08 -3.05 -15.17
CA SER A 29 7.67 -1.87 -15.94
C SER A 29 6.79 -1.00 -15.05
N VAL A 30 7.25 0.22 -14.76
CA VAL A 30 6.60 1.11 -13.80
C VAL A 30 5.96 2.30 -14.51
N ARG A 31 4.72 2.62 -14.13
CA ARG A 31 4.04 3.84 -14.57
C ARG A 31 3.67 4.72 -13.37
N GLU A 32 3.97 6.01 -13.47
CA GLU A 32 3.41 7.00 -12.55
C GLU A 32 1.94 7.23 -12.90
N VAL A 33 1.05 6.99 -11.95
CA VAL A 33 -0.40 7.15 -12.12
C VAL A 33 -0.81 8.52 -11.60
N ARG A 34 -1.25 9.39 -12.50
CA ARG A 34 -1.76 10.74 -12.22
C ARG A 34 -3.19 10.92 -12.69
N LEU A 35 -3.59 10.17 -13.72
CA LEU A 35 -4.91 10.22 -14.36
C LEU A 35 -5.49 8.81 -14.53
N PRO A 36 -6.82 8.69 -14.71
CA PRO A 36 -7.48 7.39 -14.90
C PRO A 36 -6.87 6.51 -16.01
N GLY A 37 -6.53 7.10 -17.16
CA GLY A 37 -5.93 6.37 -18.29
C GLY A 37 -4.56 5.75 -17.98
N ASP A 38 -3.85 6.25 -16.96
CA ASP A 38 -2.57 5.66 -16.56
C ASP A 38 -2.75 4.26 -15.96
N LEU A 39 -3.94 3.92 -15.48
CA LEU A 39 -4.23 2.60 -14.89
C LEU A 39 -4.36 1.48 -15.93
N GLU A 40 -4.52 1.84 -17.21
CA GLU A 40 -4.76 0.87 -18.27
C GLU A 40 -3.60 -0.12 -18.43
N GLY A 41 -3.94 -1.41 -18.35
CA GLY A 41 -3.00 -2.52 -18.51
C GLY A 41 -2.10 -2.80 -17.31
N LEU A 42 -2.25 -2.05 -16.21
CA LEU A 42 -1.54 -2.33 -14.96
C LEU A 42 -2.07 -3.59 -14.28
N GLN A 43 -1.17 -4.31 -13.61
CA GLN A 43 -1.45 -5.52 -12.86
C GLN A 43 -1.41 -5.29 -11.35
N GLY A 44 -0.88 -4.14 -10.93
CA GLY A 44 -0.94 -3.69 -9.55
C GLY A 44 -0.64 -2.21 -9.42
N LEU A 45 -0.98 -1.63 -8.27
CA LEU A 45 -0.78 -0.23 -7.93
C LEU A 45 -0.32 -0.10 -6.48
N VAL A 46 0.75 0.65 -6.25
CA VAL A 46 1.11 1.14 -4.91
C VAL A 46 0.57 2.55 -4.68
N LEU A 47 -0.03 2.77 -3.51
CA LEU A 47 -0.40 4.05 -2.96
C LEU A 47 0.68 4.42 -1.93
N PRO A 48 1.54 5.40 -2.23
CA PRO A 48 2.70 5.69 -1.38
C PRO A 48 2.30 6.36 -0.06
N GLY A 49 3.28 6.54 0.82
CA GLY A 49 3.15 7.39 2.00
C GLY A 49 3.07 8.87 1.65
N GLY A 50 2.77 9.72 2.63
CA GLY A 50 2.51 11.14 2.40
C GLY A 50 1.50 11.71 3.38
N GLU A 51 0.57 12.52 2.89
CA GLU A 51 -0.53 13.08 3.67
C GLU A 51 -1.88 12.57 3.12
N SER A 52 -2.52 11.68 3.88
CA SER A 52 -3.68 10.93 3.41
C SER A 52 -4.89 11.81 3.05
N THR A 53 -5.10 12.95 3.73
CA THR A 53 -6.23 13.83 3.40
C THR A 53 -6.02 14.59 2.09
N THR A 54 -4.79 15.05 1.85
CA THR A 54 -4.37 15.70 0.61
C THR A 54 -4.49 14.70 -0.54
N MET A 55 -3.98 13.48 -0.36
CA MET A 55 -4.15 12.41 -1.34
C MET A 55 -5.63 12.12 -1.63
N GLY A 56 -6.50 12.06 -0.60
CA GLY A 56 -7.93 11.88 -0.77
C GLY A 56 -8.58 12.95 -1.64
N ARG A 57 -8.28 14.23 -1.39
CA ARG A 57 -8.77 15.37 -2.19
C ARG A 57 -8.26 15.34 -3.64
N LEU A 58 -7.01 14.92 -3.84
CA LEU A 58 -6.45 14.77 -5.18
C LEU A 58 -7.10 13.59 -5.92
N LEU A 59 -7.37 12.47 -5.24
CA LEU A 59 -8.12 11.35 -5.82
C LEU A 59 -9.53 11.75 -6.27
N ASP A 60 -10.21 12.64 -5.52
CA ASP A 60 -11.48 13.24 -5.95
C ASP A 60 -11.28 14.16 -7.15
N SER A 61 -10.29 15.05 -7.11
CA SER A 61 -10.06 16.06 -8.16
C SER A 61 -9.64 15.46 -9.52
N PHE A 62 -9.07 14.26 -9.52
CA PHE A 62 -8.61 13.55 -10.72
C PHE A 62 -9.48 12.31 -11.06
N ASP A 63 -10.65 12.16 -10.42
CA ASP A 63 -11.60 11.06 -10.68
C ASP A 63 -11.01 9.64 -10.57
N LEU A 64 -10.07 9.44 -9.64
CA LEU A 64 -9.29 8.20 -9.52
C LEU A 64 -9.90 7.14 -8.60
N TRP A 65 -10.88 7.50 -7.76
CA TRP A 65 -11.49 6.58 -6.81
C TRP A 65 -12.12 5.34 -7.47
N LYS A 66 -12.93 5.56 -8.51
CA LYS A 66 -13.62 4.47 -9.21
C LYS A 66 -12.63 3.61 -10.01
N PRO A 67 -11.76 4.19 -10.88
CA PRO A 67 -10.79 3.41 -11.64
C PRO A 67 -9.84 2.55 -10.78
N ILE A 68 -9.39 3.03 -9.62
CA ILE A 68 -8.53 2.24 -8.73
C ILE A 68 -9.28 1.05 -8.11
N ARG A 69 -10.56 1.24 -7.73
CA ARG A 69 -11.41 0.12 -7.29
C ARG A 69 -11.59 -0.91 -8.40
N GLU A 70 -11.85 -0.45 -9.62
CA GLU A 70 -12.02 -1.32 -10.79
C GLU A 70 -10.75 -2.12 -11.09
N LEU A 71 -9.57 -1.50 -10.99
CA LEU A 71 -8.28 -2.21 -11.08
C LEU A 71 -8.24 -3.40 -10.11
N HIS A 72 -8.57 -3.19 -8.83
CA HIS A 72 -8.58 -4.27 -7.84
C HIS A 72 -9.57 -5.40 -8.18
N PHE A 73 -10.83 -5.03 -8.45
CA PHE A 73 -11.87 -6.01 -8.76
C PHE A 73 -11.63 -6.77 -10.07
N SER A 74 -10.88 -6.18 -11.01
CA SER A 74 -10.50 -6.84 -12.27
C SER A 74 -9.33 -7.82 -12.14
N GLY A 75 -8.63 -7.86 -11.01
CA GLY A 75 -7.43 -8.71 -10.88
C GLY A 75 -6.27 -8.06 -10.15
N GLY A 76 -6.22 -6.73 -10.13
CA GLY A 76 -5.06 -5.97 -9.70
C GLY A 76 -4.71 -6.10 -8.21
N VAL A 77 -3.40 -6.11 -7.94
CA VAL A 77 -2.85 -6.06 -6.58
C VAL A 77 -2.72 -4.62 -6.11
N LEU A 78 -3.19 -4.32 -4.90
CA LEU A 78 -3.03 -2.99 -4.30
C LEU A 78 -2.07 -3.06 -3.12
N TRP A 79 -1.25 -2.03 -2.96
CA TRP A 79 -0.42 -1.88 -1.78
C TRP A 79 -0.45 -0.45 -1.27
N GLY A 80 -0.81 -0.25 -0.01
CA GLY A 80 -0.73 1.05 0.65
C GLY A 80 0.44 1.09 1.62
N THR A 81 1.31 2.10 1.49
CA THR A 81 2.36 2.38 2.48
C THR A 81 1.99 3.63 3.28
N CYS A 82 2.09 3.58 4.60
CA CYS A 82 1.78 4.68 5.51
C CYS A 82 0.43 5.37 5.19
N ALA A 83 0.45 6.55 4.57
CA ALA A 83 -0.75 7.27 4.13
C ALA A 83 -1.62 6.46 3.15
N GLY A 84 -1.01 5.71 2.24
CA GLY A 84 -1.72 4.80 1.34
C GLY A 84 -2.43 3.67 2.10
N ALA A 85 -1.86 3.17 3.20
CA ALA A 85 -2.51 2.16 4.04
C ALA A 85 -3.78 2.70 4.71
N ILE A 86 -3.77 3.97 5.13
CA ILE A 86 -4.97 4.67 5.63
C ILE A 86 -6.05 4.68 4.54
N LEU A 87 -5.69 5.01 3.29
CA LEU A 87 -6.65 5.07 2.18
C LEU A 87 -7.26 3.70 1.84
N LEU A 88 -6.57 2.58 2.09
CA LEU A 88 -7.11 1.25 1.80
C LEU A 88 -8.00 0.69 2.91
N ALA A 89 -7.90 1.21 4.14
CA ALA A 89 -8.61 0.73 5.31
C ALA A 89 -10.14 0.86 5.21
N THR A 90 -10.84 -0.02 5.92
CA THR A 90 -12.31 0.01 6.04
C THR A 90 -12.76 1.11 7.00
N ASP A 91 -12.04 1.26 8.12
CA ASP A 91 -12.34 2.28 9.13
C ASP A 91 -11.11 3.14 9.43
N ILE A 92 -11.32 4.44 9.63
CA ILE A 92 -10.25 5.40 9.95
C ILE A 92 -10.62 6.16 11.23
N LEU A 93 -9.72 6.11 12.23
CA LEU A 93 -9.77 6.93 13.44
C LEU A 93 -8.82 8.12 13.32
N GLY A 94 -9.22 9.26 13.88
CA GLY A 94 -8.41 10.48 13.87
C GLY A 94 -8.41 11.23 12.54
N ALA A 95 -9.50 11.16 11.78
CA ALA A 95 -9.73 12.06 10.65
C ALA A 95 -9.77 13.52 11.12
N PRO A 96 -9.24 14.49 10.36
CA PRO A 96 -9.12 15.86 10.85
C PRO A 96 -10.50 16.50 11.09
N PRO A 97 -10.68 17.28 12.18
CA PRO A 97 -11.94 17.98 12.45
C PRO A 97 -12.37 18.90 11.32
N GLN A 98 -11.41 19.53 10.63
CA GLN A 98 -11.68 20.41 9.48
C GLN A 98 -12.29 19.67 8.28
N ASP A 99 -12.17 18.34 8.22
CA ASP A 99 -12.79 17.50 7.19
C ASP A 99 -14.10 16.86 7.71
N GLY A 100 -14.73 17.47 8.71
CA GLY A 100 -15.96 16.95 9.32
C GLY A 100 -15.76 15.66 10.11
N GLY A 101 -14.52 15.36 10.52
CA GLY A 101 -14.17 14.15 11.26
C GLY A 101 -14.32 12.87 10.44
N ARG A 102 -14.34 12.98 9.11
CA ARG A 102 -14.43 11.84 8.19
C ARG A 102 -13.34 11.91 7.14
N GLN A 103 -12.86 10.75 6.71
CA GLN A 103 -11.94 10.64 5.58
C GLN A 103 -12.44 9.51 4.68
N ARG A 104 -12.62 9.80 3.39
CA ARG A 104 -12.97 8.78 2.40
C ARG A 104 -11.82 7.77 2.27
N SER A 105 -12.18 6.51 2.14
CA SER A 105 -11.25 5.40 1.90
C SER A 105 -11.79 4.45 0.83
N PHE A 106 -10.95 3.55 0.36
CA PHE A 106 -11.32 2.49 -0.56
C PHE A 106 -12.09 1.37 0.14
N GLY A 107 -11.86 1.15 1.44
CA GLY A 107 -12.50 0.05 2.18
C GLY A 107 -12.24 -1.32 1.56
N LEU A 108 -10.99 -1.56 1.15
CA LEU A 108 -10.55 -2.80 0.51
C LEU A 108 -9.68 -3.67 1.43
N LEU A 109 -9.30 -3.14 2.59
CA LEU A 109 -8.57 -3.83 3.64
C LEU A 109 -9.39 -3.74 4.93
N ASP A 110 -9.82 -4.88 5.48
CA ASP A 110 -10.64 -5.00 6.69
C ASP A 110 -9.82 -4.75 7.95
N VAL A 111 -9.42 -3.50 8.12
CA VAL A 111 -8.70 -2.98 9.27
C VAL A 111 -9.30 -1.67 9.71
N THR A 112 -9.17 -1.39 11.00
CA THR A 112 -9.33 -0.03 11.53
C THR A 112 -7.96 0.59 11.70
N VAL A 113 -7.74 1.73 11.06
CA VAL A 113 -6.47 2.48 11.12
C VAL A 113 -6.62 3.73 11.95
N GLN A 114 -5.77 3.90 12.96
CA GLN A 114 -5.62 5.16 13.68
C GLN A 114 -4.49 5.98 13.07
N ARG A 115 -4.79 7.21 12.63
CA ARG A 115 -3.79 8.15 12.09
C ARG A 115 -2.84 8.62 13.18
N ASN A 116 -1.55 8.76 12.84
CA ASN A 116 -0.50 9.31 13.71
C ASN A 116 -0.45 8.68 15.11
N ALA A 117 -0.63 7.36 15.20
CA ALA A 117 -0.84 6.66 16.47
C ALA A 117 0.43 6.59 17.35
N PHE A 118 1.62 6.72 16.75
CA PHE A 118 2.90 6.58 17.47
C PHE A 118 3.35 7.85 18.24
N GLY A 119 2.51 8.89 18.33
CA GLY A 119 2.74 10.07 19.18
C GLY A 119 3.77 11.07 18.63
N ARG A 120 3.76 12.31 19.16
CA ARG A 120 4.62 13.43 18.72
C ARG A 120 6.07 13.39 19.21
N GLN A 121 6.38 12.50 20.16
CA GLN A 121 7.71 12.42 20.79
C GLN A 121 8.60 11.35 20.13
N VAL A 122 8.04 10.54 19.23
CA VAL A 122 8.71 9.48 18.46
C VAL A 122 8.36 9.67 16.98
N ASP A 123 8.60 10.87 16.45
CA ASP A 123 8.12 11.29 15.12
C ASP A 123 8.68 10.42 13.97
N SER A 124 9.82 9.78 14.20
CA SER A 124 10.37 8.76 13.30
C SER A 124 11.32 7.81 14.01
N PHE A 125 11.30 6.54 13.63
CA PHE A 125 12.30 5.56 14.05
C PHE A 125 12.52 4.50 12.97
N THR A 126 13.67 3.82 13.02
CA THR A 126 13.99 2.69 12.16
C THR A 126 14.15 1.45 13.02
N THR A 127 13.61 0.32 12.57
CA THR A 127 13.78 -0.99 13.23
C THR A 127 13.88 -2.11 12.21
N GLN A 128 14.40 -3.25 12.65
CA GLN A 128 14.30 -4.51 11.93
C GLN A 128 12.97 -5.20 12.29
N LEU A 129 12.27 -5.74 11.31
CA LEU A 129 11.01 -6.45 11.47
C LEU A 129 11.16 -7.91 11.04
N ASP A 130 10.80 -8.84 11.91
CA ASP A 130 10.59 -10.23 11.53
C ASP A 130 9.27 -10.32 10.75
N VAL A 131 9.38 -10.55 9.44
CA VAL A 131 8.24 -10.63 8.53
C VAL A 131 7.95 -12.08 8.20
N LYS A 132 6.70 -12.51 8.38
CA LYS A 132 6.24 -13.86 8.04
C LYS A 132 6.51 -14.15 6.56
N GLY A 133 7.30 -15.20 6.32
CA GLY A 133 7.68 -15.66 4.99
C GLY A 133 8.95 -15.00 4.43
N PHE A 134 9.67 -14.18 5.20
CA PHE A 134 11.01 -13.72 4.86
C PHE A 134 12.05 -14.49 5.67
N ASP A 135 13.19 -14.79 5.03
CA ASP A 135 14.31 -15.51 5.66
C ASP A 135 15.23 -14.59 6.49
N ALA A 136 15.07 -13.28 6.35
CA ALA A 136 15.83 -12.26 7.06
C ALA A 136 14.91 -11.12 7.52
N PRO A 137 15.25 -10.41 8.61
CA PRO A 137 14.52 -9.23 9.04
C PRO A 137 14.49 -8.14 7.96
N LEU A 138 13.37 -7.42 7.89
CA LEU A 138 13.16 -6.29 7.00
C LEU A 138 13.49 -4.98 7.74
N GLU A 139 14.34 -4.14 7.16
CA GLU A 139 14.53 -2.78 7.68
C GLU A 139 13.30 -1.90 7.37
N ALA A 140 12.71 -1.32 8.41
CA ALA A 140 11.47 -0.55 8.33
C ALA A 140 11.62 0.84 8.96
N VAL A 141 11.27 1.87 8.18
CA VAL A 141 11.30 3.28 8.59
C VAL A 141 9.89 3.77 8.90
N PHE A 142 9.64 4.15 10.14
CA PHE A 142 8.36 4.69 10.59
C PHE A 142 8.48 6.21 10.66
N ILE A 143 7.55 6.93 10.02
CA ILE A 143 7.48 8.41 10.06
C ILE A 143 6.01 8.77 10.26
N ARG A 144 5.67 9.34 11.43
CA ARG A 144 4.27 9.65 11.81
C ARG A 144 3.30 8.50 11.49
N ALA A 145 3.75 7.27 11.75
CA ALA A 145 3.09 6.08 11.26
C ALA A 145 1.64 5.95 11.78
N PRO A 146 0.72 5.43 10.96
CA PRO A 146 -0.57 4.95 11.46
C PRO A 146 -0.42 3.66 12.28
N ALA A 147 -1.44 3.28 13.04
CA ALA A 147 -1.53 1.97 13.68
C ALA A 147 -2.78 1.21 13.22
N PHE A 148 -2.64 -0.10 12.98
CA PHE A 148 -3.76 -1.01 12.71
C PHE A 148 -4.40 -1.46 14.03
N VAL A 149 -5.31 -0.66 14.58
CA VAL A 149 -5.88 -0.90 15.93
C VAL A 149 -6.93 -2.02 15.97
N ARG A 150 -7.48 -2.38 14.80
CA ARG A 150 -8.30 -3.59 14.61
C ARG A 150 -7.87 -4.26 13.32
N VAL A 151 -7.78 -5.58 13.35
CA VAL A 151 -7.50 -6.42 12.19
C VAL A 151 -8.64 -7.43 12.03
N GLY A 152 -9.24 -7.50 10.84
CA GLY A 152 -10.32 -8.41 10.51
C GLY A 152 -9.89 -9.88 10.48
N SER A 153 -10.84 -10.80 10.58
CA SER A 153 -10.54 -12.25 10.66
C SER A 153 -9.95 -12.85 9.39
N GLN A 154 -10.16 -12.19 8.24
CA GLN A 154 -9.61 -12.59 6.94
C GLN A 154 -8.28 -11.89 6.61
N VAL A 155 -7.78 -11.05 7.53
CA VAL A 155 -6.55 -10.29 7.33
C VAL A 155 -5.41 -11.00 8.03
N GLU A 156 -4.38 -11.33 7.27
CA GLU A 156 -3.14 -11.89 7.77
C GLU A 156 -2.22 -10.79 8.30
N VAL A 157 -1.77 -10.92 9.56
CA VAL A 157 -0.71 -10.07 10.12
C VAL A 157 0.63 -10.69 9.75
N LEU A 158 1.42 -9.98 8.96
CA LEU A 158 2.73 -10.42 8.49
C LEU A 158 3.86 -9.96 9.41
N ALA A 159 3.71 -8.81 10.09
CA ALA A 159 4.67 -8.34 11.09
C ALA A 159 3.99 -7.43 12.13
N SER A 160 4.54 -7.45 13.35
CA SER A 160 4.06 -6.66 14.49
C SER A 160 5.23 -6.08 15.30
N ILE A 161 5.01 -4.93 15.92
CA ILE A 161 5.91 -4.36 16.94
C ILE A 161 5.16 -4.33 18.27
N ALA A 162 5.69 -4.97 19.30
CA ALA A 162 5.07 -5.01 20.64
C ALA A 162 3.57 -5.39 20.62
N GLY A 163 3.21 -6.36 19.77
CA GLY A 163 1.83 -6.82 19.57
C GLY A 163 0.96 -5.95 18.65
N GLN A 164 1.41 -4.75 18.27
CA GLN A 164 0.74 -3.89 17.32
C GLN A 164 1.09 -4.31 15.88
N ALA A 165 0.09 -4.67 15.07
CA ALA A 165 0.30 -4.99 13.66
C ALA A 165 0.86 -3.77 12.91
N VAL A 166 1.85 -3.99 12.05
CA VAL A 166 2.52 -2.97 11.22
C VAL A 166 2.62 -3.34 9.74
N LEU A 167 2.45 -4.63 9.41
CA LEU A 167 2.33 -5.13 8.05
C LEU A 167 1.20 -6.16 8.01
N VAL A 168 0.23 -5.93 7.13
CA VAL A 168 -0.96 -6.77 6.99
C VAL A 168 -1.25 -7.05 5.52
N GLN A 169 -1.87 -8.20 5.25
CA GLN A 169 -2.31 -8.57 3.92
C GLN A 169 -3.70 -9.18 3.97
N GLN A 170 -4.55 -8.83 3.01
CA GLN A 170 -5.84 -9.48 2.77
C GLN A 170 -5.98 -9.76 1.28
N ASP A 171 -5.99 -11.03 0.89
CA ASP A 171 -5.99 -11.45 -0.52
C ASP A 171 -4.88 -10.73 -1.32
N ARG A 172 -5.27 -9.86 -2.25
CA ARG A 172 -4.41 -9.07 -3.14
C ARG A 172 -4.20 -7.63 -2.67
N VAL A 173 -4.47 -7.34 -1.40
CA VAL A 173 -4.31 -6.01 -0.80
C VAL A 173 -3.28 -6.08 0.33
N LEU A 174 -2.21 -5.31 0.21
CA LEU A 174 -1.14 -5.18 1.20
C LEU A 174 -1.23 -3.81 1.89
N GLY A 175 -0.99 -3.76 3.20
CA GLY A 175 -0.94 -2.53 3.97
C GLY A 175 0.26 -2.51 4.90
N SER A 176 1.12 -1.49 4.80
CA SER A 176 2.24 -1.27 5.73
C SER A 176 2.11 0.07 6.45
N ALA A 177 2.36 0.09 7.75
CA ALA A 177 2.37 1.31 8.56
C ALA A 177 3.66 2.13 8.40
N PHE A 178 4.69 1.55 7.77
CA PHE A 178 6.01 2.12 7.57
C PHE A 178 6.30 2.38 6.09
N HIS A 179 7.47 2.96 5.84
CA HIS A 179 7.99 3.39 4.55
C HIS A 179 9.15 2.49 4.06
N PRO A 180 8.85 1.33 3.45
CA PRO A 180 9.86 0.43 2.91
C PRO A 180 10.60 1.03 1.70
N GLU A 181 10.07 2.08 1.09
CA GLU A 181 10.73 2.82 0.01
C GLU A 181 11.88 3.72 0.49
N LEU A 182 12.02 3.92 1.80
CA LEU A 182 13.08 4.75 2.37
C LEU A 182 14.33 3.95 2.78
N THR A 183 14.38 2.66 2.45
CA THR A 183 15.53 1.78 2.68
C THR A 183 15.99 1.18 1.35
N GLU A 184 17.19 0.61 1.31
CA GLU A 184 17.65 -0.14 0.12
C GLU A 184 17.15 -1.60 0.11
N ASP A 185 16.46 -2.02 1.17
CA ASP A 185 15.82 -3.33 1.25
C ASP A 185 14.59 -3.40 0.33
N ARG A 186 14.60 -4.39 -0.57
CA ARG A 186 13.57 -4.58 -1.61
C ARG A 186 12.70 -5.81 -1.38
N HIS A 187 12.80 -6.49 -0.23
CA HIS A 187 12.06 -7.73 0.02
C HIS A 187 10.54 -7.50 -0.09
N LEU A 188 10.03 -6.39 0.43
CA LEU A 188 8.59 -6.11 0.38
C LEU A 188 8.10 -5.72 -1.02
N HIS A 189 8.88 -4.95 -1.79
CA HIS A 189 8.59 -4.70 -3.21
C HIS A 189 8.63 -6.00 -4.03
N ARG A 190 9.56 -6.92 -3.73
CA ARG A 190 9.61 -8.23 -4.37
C ARG A 190 8.37 -9.06 -4.08
N ARG A 191 7.94 -9.13 -2.80
CA ARG A 191 6.67 -9.78 -2.41
C ARG A 191 5.48 -9.20 -3.17
N PHE A 192 5.40 -7.87 -3.31
CA PHE A 192 4.34 -7.24 -4.10
C PHE A 192 4.35 -7.71 -5.57
N LEU A 193 5.52 -7.78 -6.20
CA LEU A 193 5.65 -8.29 -7.57
C LEU A 193 5.32 -9.79 -7.68
N GLU A 194 5.60 -10.59 -6.66
CA GLU A 194 5.20 -11.99 -6.59
C GLU A 194 3.67 -12.14 -6.58
N LEU A 195 2.96 -11.33 -5.78
CA LEU A 195 1.49 -11.29 -5.77
C LEU A 195 0.94 -10.89 -7.15
N VAL A 196 1.55 -9.89 -7.79
CA VAL A 196 1.18 -9.45 -9.16
C VAL A 196 1.31 -10.59 -10.17
N ASN A 197 2.40 -11.35 -10.09
CA ASN A 197 2.64 -12.48 -10.98
C ASN A 197 1.70 -13.67 -10.72
N GLN A 198 1.34 -13.93 -9.46
CA GLN A 198 0.38 -14.98 -9.09
C GLN A 198 -1.02 -14.67 -9.63
N GLY A 199 -1.46 -13.41 -9.53
CA GLY A 199 -2.75 -12.96 -10.09
C GLY A 199 -2.82 -13.15 -11.61
N ALA A 200 -1.72 -12.89 -12.33
CA ALA A 200 -1.64 -13.09 -13.78
C ALA A 200 -1.77 -14.58 -14.19
N LEU A 201 -1.26 -15.50 -13.37
CA LEU A 201 -1.35 -16.94 -13.63
C LEU A 201 -2.78 -17.47 -13.42
N ALA A 202 -3.43 -17.08 -12.32
CA ALA A 202 -4.80 -17.48 -12.01
C ALA A 202 -5.82 -16.96 -13.05
N GLY A 203 -5.57 -15.78 -13.65
CA GLY A 203 -6.39 -15.25 -14.73
C GLY A 203 -6.26 -16.02 -16.06
N ARG A 204 -5.09 -16.60 -16.34
CA ARG A 204 -4.83 -17.38 -17.58
C ARG A 204 -5.46 -18.77 -17.54
N GLU A 205 -5.58 -19.38 -16.37
CA GLU A 205 -6.20 -20.70 -16.21
C GLU A 205 -7.72 -20.66 -16.34
N LYS A 206 -8.37 -19.53 -16.05
CA LYS A 206 -9.84 -19.37 -16.20
C LYS A 206 -10.32 -19.12 -17.63
N ILE A 207 -9.40 -18.88 -18.57
CA ILE A 207 -9.72 -18.58 -19.99
C ILE A 207 -9.47 -19.81 -20.90
N ARG A 208 -9.05 -20.94 -20.31
CA ARG A 208 -8.94 -22.24 -20.99
C ARG A 208 -10.09 -23.15 -20.59
#